data_AF-A0A1F6ZP14-F1
#
_entry.id   AF-A0A1F6ZP14-F1
#
_cell.length_a   1.000
_cell.length_b   1.000
_cell.length_c   1.000
_cell.angle_alpha   90.00
_cell.angle_beta   90.00
_cell.angle_gamma   90.00
#
_symmetry.space_group_name_H-M   'P 1'
#
loop_
_entity.id
_entity.type
_entity.pdbx_description
1 polymer ?
#
loop_
_entity_poly.entity_id
_entity_poly.type
_entity_poly.pdbx_seq_one_letter_code
_entity_poly.pdbx_strand_id
1 'polypeptide(L)'
;MAKGKYSLVFTEREREVIDKKIKGERLTQQDSNYLSRFVRPKLAEIADIDAGFLLDKLEYNQKARSIEQKIRKIVLENLKEVEAIVLYGSVVQNNYKDYNDIDVLVVVKGKFWKKLYEKIDKIVEIKKAAKKVGINLDLEIYDKRTVKEGYSHSPALIYQLKDYKVIYGKLNLPGKIELYNIDLRMQLDWSNLVSSPTGIEIYKALRNVILVRLLLNNIVDNKKLRESLNEELGKNLIEKLKNNLASKREKRFALNFLNELSGKTREELKGELWARIKQ
;
A
#
# COMPACT_ATOMS: atom_id res chain seq x y z
N MET A 1 -2.31 -17.33 20.75
CA MET A 1 -3.77 -17.21 20.95
C MET A 1 -4.35 -16.41 19.79
N ALA A 2 -5.38 -16.93 19.13
CA ALA A 2 -5.99 -16.29 17.96
C ALA A 2 -6.63 -14.95 18.34
N LYS A 3 -6.13 -13.84 17.78
CA LYS A 3 -6.80 -12.54 17.84
C LYS A 3 -8.06 -12.65 16.97
N GLY A 4 -9.22 -12.87 17.60
CA GLY A 4 -10.50 -12.67 16.91
C GLY A 4 -10.59 -11.22 16.46
N LYS A 5 -10.99 -10.98 15.20
CA LYS A 5 -11.26 -9.64 14.67
C LYS A 5 -12.45 -9.06 15.47
N TYR A 6 -12.18 -8.22 16.47
CA TYR A 6 -13.23 -7.47 17.15
C TYR A 6 -13.67 -6.29 16.27
N SER A 7 -14.96 -5.97 16.25
CA SER A 7 -15.43 -4.72 15.65
C SER A 7 -14.89 -3.54 16.47
N LEU A 8 -14.26 -2.55 15.84
CA LEU A 8 -13.74 -1.35 16.50
C LEU A 8 -14.84 -0.40 17.02
N VAL A 9 -16.11 -0.72 16.75
CA VAL A 9 -17.26 0.01 17.27
C VAL A 9 -17.67 -0.59 18.62
N PHE A 10 -17.82 0.26 19.64
CA PHE A 10 -18.37 -0.14 20.94
C PHE A 10 -19.90 -0.29 20.86
N THR A 11 -20.37 -1.46 21.29
CA THR A 11 -21.78 -1.78 21.54
C THR A 11 -22.31 -0.98 22.75
N GLU A 12 -23.62 -0.88 22.91
CA GLU A 12 -24.24 -0.18 24.04
C GLU A 12 -23.74 -0.72 25.38
N ARG A 13 -23.66 -2.06 25.53
CA ARG A 13 -23.16 -2.68 26.77
C ARG A 13 -21.71 -2.35 27.07
N GLU A 14 -20.85 -2.28 26.05
CA GLU A 14 -19.46 -1.89 26.22
C GLU A 14 -19.34 -0.41 26.61
N ARG A 15 -20.17 0.47 26.04
CA ARG A 15 -20.23 1.89 26.42
C ARG A 15 -20.67 2.08 27.85
N GLU A 16 -21.71 1.37 28.30
CA GLU A 16 -22.14 1.38 29.71
C GLU A 16 -20.98 1.01 30.66
N VAL A 17 -20.24 -0.05 30.33
CA VAL A 17 -19.10 -0.51 31.16
C VAL A 17 -17.97 0.52 31.16
N ILE A 18 -17.70 1.16 30.03
CA ILE A 18 -16.73 2.27 29.92
C ILE A 18 -17.17 3.44 30.80
N ASP A 19 -18.42 3.87 30.69
CA ASP A 19 -18.96 5.00 31.43
C ASP A 19 -18.91 4.78 32.94
N LYS A 20 -19.32 3.58 33.41
CA LYS A 20 -19.16 3.19 34.82
C LYS A 20 -17.71 3.33 35.28
N LYS A 21 -16.75 2.89 34.44
CA LYS A 21 -15.32 2.95 34.77
C LYS A 21 -14.79 4.39 34.79
N ILE A 22 -15.24 5.25 33.87
CA ILE A 22 -14.87 6.68 33.81
C ILE A 22 -15.44 7.44 35.02
N LYS A 23 -16.69 7.15 35.40
CA LYS A 23 -17.37 7.75 36.55
C LYS A 23 -16.89 7.23 37.91
N GLY A 24 -15.97 6.26 37.93
CA GLY A 24 -15.45 5.65 39.16
C GLY A 24 -16.45 4.72 39.85
N GLU A 25 -17.50 4.28 39.17
CA GLU A 25 -18.50 3.36 39.72
C GLU A 25 -17.92 1.94 39.90
N ARG A 26 -18.47 1.20 40.87
CA ARG A 26 -18.03 -0.17 41.16
C ARG A 26 -18.47 -1.11 40.03
N LEU A 27 -17.50 -1.76 39.39
CA LEU A 27 -17.78 -2.74 38.35
C LEU A 27 -18.22 -4.08 38.95
N THR A 28 -19.23 -4.70 38.35
CA THR A 28 -19.59 -6.09 38.65
C THR A 28 -18.56 -7.05 38.06
N GLN A 29 -18.62 -8.34 38.44
CA GLN A 29 -17.78 -9.38 37.84
C GLN A 29 -18.01 -9.49 36.33
N GLN A 30 -19.27 -9.36 35.89
CA GLN A 30 -19.63 -9.34 34.49
C GLN A 30 -19.06 -8.11 33.76
N ASP A 31 -19.19 -6.93 34.36
CA ASP A 31 -18.63 -5.69 33.79
C ASP A 31 -17.09 -5.77 33.68
N SER A 32 -16.44 -6.37 34.68
CA SER A 32 -14.99 -6.57 34.69
C SER A 32 -14.54 -7.54 33.61
N ASN A 33 -15.32 -8.60 33.36
CA ASN A 33 -15.10 -9.53 32.26
C ASN A 33 -15.29 -8.84 30.90
N TYR A 34 -16.33 -8.01 30.74
CA TYR A 34 -16.55 -7.23 29.52
C TYR A 34 -15.41 -6.25 29.25
N LEU A 35 -14.97 -5.54 30.30
CA LEU A 35 -13.88 -4.59 30.21
C LEU A 35 -12.59 -5.26 29.73
N SER A 36 -12.24 -6.41 30.31
CA SER A 36 -11.01 -7.14 29.98
C SER A 36 -11.06 -7.83 28.62
N ARG A 37 -12.18 -8.47 28.26
CA ARG A 37 -12.26 -9.30 27.04
C ARG A 37 -12.63 -8.53 25.79
N PHE A 38 -13.38 -7.43 25.90
CA PHE A 38 -13.92 -6.74 24.73
C PHE A 38 -13.51 -5.27 24.65
N VAL A 39 -13.56 -4.54 25.77
CA VAL A 39 -13.26 -3.09 25.77
C VAL A 39 -11.76 -2.81 25.66
N ARG A 40 -10.94 -3.37 26.54
CA ARG A 40 -9.48 -3.13 26.55
C ARG A 40 -8.80 -3.53 25.25
N PRO A 41 -9.12 -4.67 24.60
CA PRO A 41 -8.54 -5.00 23.31
C PRO A 41 -8.88 -3.98 22.21
N LYS A 42 -10.14 -3.51 22.15
CA LYS A 42 -10.54 -2.46 21.20
C LYS A 42 -9.83 -1.14 21.49
N LEU A 43 -9.74 -0.73 22.76
CA LEU A 43 -9.04 0.50 23.15
C LEU A 43 -7.54 0.43 22.86
N ALA A 44 -6.90 -0.75 23.04
CA ALA A 44 -5.51 -0.95 22.67
C ALA A 44 -5.33 -0.83 21.16
N GLU A 45 -6.21 -1.44 20.35
CA GLU A 45 -6.19 -1.27 18.90
C GLU A 45 -6.45 0.17 18.47
N ILE A 46 -7.36 0.90 19.15
CA ILE A 46 -7.64 2.32 18.88
C ILE A 46 -6.45 3.21 19.31
N ALA A 47 -5.76 2.88 20.40
CA ALA A 47 -4.58 3.61 20.84
C ALA A 47 -3.41 3.50 19.85
N ASP A 48 -3.33 2.39 19.11
CA ASP A 48 -2.39 2.20 18.01
C ASP A 48 -2.79 2.96 16.73
N ILE A 49 -4.02 3.47 16.65
CA ILE A 49 -4.49 4.30 15.54
C ILE A 49 -3.93 5.72 15.73
N ASP A 50 -3.12 6.15 14.78
CA ASP A 50 -2.62 7.51 14.70
C ASP A 50 -3.78 8.46 14.33
N ALA A 51 -4.38 9.07 15.35
CA ALA A 51 -5.46 10.03 15.19
C ALA A 51 -5.02 11.26 14.37
N GLY A 52 -3.75 11.67 14.49
CA GLY A 52 -3.17 12.75 13.68
C GLY A 52 -3.14 12.39 12.20
N PHE A 53 -2.72 11.18 11.86
CA PHE A 53 -2.77 10.66 10.49
C PHE A 53 -4.20 10.55 9.93
N LEU A 54 -5.17 10.15 10.75
CA LEU A 54 -6.57 10.10 10.33
C LEU A 54 -7.14 11.50 10.09
N LEU A 55 -6.87 12.43 11.00
CA LEU A 55 -7.30 13.82 10.86
C LEU A 55 -6.62 14.47 9.65
N ASP A 56 -5.33 14.24 9.43
CA ASP A 56 -4.59 14.67 8.25
C ASP A 56 -5.23 14.16 6.95
N LYS A 57 -5.81 12.95 6.95
CA LYS A 57 -6.53 12.39 5.79
C LYS A 57 -7.95 12.93 5.62
N LEU A 58 -8.57 13.39 6.69
CA LEU A 58 -9.92 13.97 6.70
C LEU A 58 -9.91 15.49 6.49
N GLU A 59 -8.77 16.14 6.71
CA GLU A 59 -8.62 17.58 6.62
C GLU A 59 -8.91 18.05 5.18
N TYR A 60 -9.77 19.06 5.08
CA TYR A 60 -10.17 19.63 3.81
C TYR A 60 -8.95 20.23 3.10
N ASN A 61 -8.44 19.53 2.09
CA ASN A 61 -7.29 19.99 1.31
C ASN A 61 -7.73 20.56 -0.04
N GLN A 62 -7.85 21.90 -0.12
CA GLN A 62 -8.23 22.60 -1.35
C GLN A 62 -7.22 22.38 -2.50
N LYS A 63 -5.92 22.29 -2.17
CA LYS A 63 -4.86 21.99 -3.14
C LYS A 63 -5.07 20.60 -3.74
N ALA A 64 -5.35 19.59 -2.91
CA ALA A 64 -5.67 18.24 -3.35
C ALA A 64 -6.85 18.22 -4.33
N ARG A 65 -7.98 18.86 -3.99
CA ARG A 65 -9.15 18.94 -4.88
C ARG A 65 -8.83 19.55 -6.23
N SER A 66 -8.07 20.64 -6.26
CA SER A 66 -7.66 21.29 -7.51
C SER A 66 -6.81 20.36 -8.39
N ILE A 67 -5.86 19.65 -7.79
CA ILE A 67 -5.02 18.67 -8.49
C ILE A 67 -5.86 17.51 -9.01
N GLU A 68 -6.72 16.93 -8.18
CA GLU A 68 -7.60 15.82 -8.54
C GLU A 68 -8.52 16.18 -9.72
N GLN A 69 -9.09 17.39 -9.72
CA GLN A 69 -9.92 17.88 -10.82
C GLN A 69 -9.12 18.04 -12.13
N LYS A 70 -7.89 18.57 -12.07
CA LYS A 70 -7.02 18.67 -13.24
C LYS A 70 -6.69 17.30 -13.81
N ILE A 71 -6.32 16.34 -12.97
CA ILE A 71 -6.04 14.95 -13.37
C ILE A 71 -7.27 14.35 -14.03
N ARG A 72 -8.43 14.44 -13.38
CA ARG A 72 -9.69 13.93 -13.90
C ARG A 72 -9.99 14.52 -15.28
N LYS A 73 -9.87 15.84 -15.44
CA LYS A 73 -10.12 16.53 -16.71
C LYS A 73 -9.20 15.99 -17.81
N ILE A 74 -7.89 15.99 -17.56
CA ILE A 74 -6.90 15.53 -18.55
C ILE A 74 -7.14 14.09 -18.97
N VAL A 75 -7.39 13.19 -18.01
CA VAL A 75 -7.64 11.78 -18.31
C VAL A 75 -8.91 11.62 -19.14
N LEU A 76 -10.02 12.26 -18.76
CA LEU A 76 -11.30 12.13 -19.45
C LEU A 76 -11.33 12.79 -20.84
N GLU A 77 -10.52 13.82 -21.07
CA GLU A 77 -10.37 14.44 -22.40
C GLU A 77 -9.56 13.55 -23.36
N ASN A 78 -8.64 12.75 -22.85
CA ASN A 78 -7.72 11.94 -23.65
C ASN A 78 -8.13 10.47 -23.78
N LEU A 79 -8.98 9.96 -22.89
CA LEU A 79 -9.44 8.57 -22.85
C LEU A 79 -10.96 8.50 -22.82
N LYS A 80 -11.51 7.65 -23.68
CA LYS A 80 -12.93 7.27 -23.67
C LYS A 80 -13.13 6.05 -22.77
N GLU A 81 -14.38 5.87 -22.34
CA GLU A 81 -14.81 4.68 -21.58
C GLU A 81 -14.04 4.43 -20.28
N VAL A 82 -13.59 5.49 -19.62
CA VAL A 82 -12.97 5.42 -18.29
C VAL A 82 -14.03 4.97 -17.28
N GLU A 83 -13.73 3.88 -16.57
CA GLU A 83 -14.54 3.33 -15.48
C GLU A 83 -14.14 3.89 -14.12
N ALA A 84 -12.83 4.05 -13.89
CA ALA A 84 -12.31 4.64 -12.65
C ALA A 84 -11.00 5.38 -12.87
N ILE A 85 -10.76 6.42 -12.06
CA ILE A 85 -9.45 7.05 -11.90
C ILE A 85 -9.09 6.97 -10.42
N VAL A 86 -7.94 6.37 -10.15
CA VAL A 86 -7.50 5.96 -8.83
C VAL A 86 -6.14 6.55 -8.57
N LEU A 87 -6.00 7.25 -7.47
CA LEU A 87 -4.72 7.74 -6.96
C LEU A 87 -4.21 6.79 -5.89
N TYR A 88 -2.91 6.57 -5.86
CA TYR A 88 -2.26 5.75 -4.85
C TYR A 88 -0.88 6.31 -4.52
N GLY A 89 -0.10 5.57 -3.73
CA GLY A 89 1.26 5.97 -3.39
C GLY A 89 1.33 7.14 -2.40
N SER A 90 2.39 7.94 -2.53
CA SER A 90 2.78 8.95 -1.54
C SER A 90 1.70 10.01 -1.32
N VAL A 91 1.07 10.48 -2.41
CA VAL A 91 0.03 11.55 -2.38
C VAL A 91 -1.18 11.21 -1.52
N VAL A 92 -1.61 9.93 -1.50
CA VAL A 92 -2.72 9.49 -0.65
C VAL A 92 -2.26 9.28 0.79
N GLN A 93 -1.02 8.85 0.97
CA GLN A 93 -0.44 8.57 2.28
C GLN A 93 -0.08 9.84 3.06
N ASN A 94 0.21 10.95 2.40
CA ASN A 94 0.58 12.21 3.04
C ASN A 94 -0.37 13.37 2.75
N ASN A 95 -1.54 13.09 2.17
CA ASN A 95 -2.54 14.08 1.79
C ASN A 95 -1.93 15.29 1.02
N TYR A 96 -1.11 15.04 -0.01
CA TYR A 96 -0.53 16.06 -0.90
C TYR A 96 0.37 17.11 -0.21
N LYS A 97 0.85 16.83 1.01
CA LYS A 97 1.82 17.69 1.71
C LYS A 97 3.11 17.82 0.89
N ASP A 98 3.71 16.69 0.52
CA ASP A 98 4.94 16.64 -0.31
C ASP A 98 4.83 15.57 -1.40
N TYR A 99 4.97 15.93 -2.69
CA TYR A 99 4.98 14.94 -3.77
C TYR A 99 5.84 15.39 -4.95
N ASN A 100 6.56 14.46 -5.56
CA ASN A 100 7.38 14.69 -6.76
C ASN A 100 6.64 14.27 -8.03
N ASP A 101 5.95 13.15 -7.95
CA ASP A 101 5.05 12.58 -8.93
C ASP A 101 3.75 12.15 -8.26
N ILE A 102 2.73 11.93 -9.07
CA ILE A 102 1.43 11.45 -8.64
C ILE A 102 1.18 10.12 -9.33
N ASP A 103 1.12 9.05 -8.55
CA ASP A 103 0.77 7.72 -9.04
C ASP A 103 -0.73 7.65 -9.35
N VAL A 104 -1.06 7.35 -10.60
CA VAL A 104 -2.41 7.29 -11.12
C VAL A 104 -2.65 5.97 -11.85
N LEU A 105 -3.70 5.26 -11.44
CA LEU A 105 -4.24 4.12 -12.16
C LEU A 105 -5.55 4.55 -12.81
N VAL A 106 -5.62 4.41 -14.13
CA VAL A 106 -6.84 4.57 -14.91
C VAL A 106 -7.36 3.22 -15.31
N VAL A 107 -8.62 2.95 -14.97
CA VAL A 107 -9.32 1.73 -15.38
C VAL A 107 -10.28 2.08 -16.50
N VAL A 108 -10.14 1.42 -17.64
CA VAL A 108 -11.06 1.54 -18.79
C VAL A 108 -11.97 0.31 -18.88
N LYS A 109 -13.19 0.48 -19.39
CA LYS A 109 -14.16 -0.62 -19.52
C LYS A 109 -13.63 -1.78 -20.38
N GLY A 110 -12.93 -1.45 -21.47
CA GLY A 110 -12.32 -2.42 -22.39
C GLY A 110 -10.96 -1.92 -22.89
N LYS A 111 -10.15 -2.85 -23.41
CA LYS A 111 -8.85 -2.50 -24.00
C LYS A 111 -9.08 -1.66 -25.25
N PHE A 112 -8.62 -0.41 -25.23
CA PHE A 112 -8.59 0.42 -26.44
C PHE A 112 -7.38 0.11 -27.34
N TRP A 113 -6.41 -0.64 -26.81
CA TRP A 113 -5.18 -1.00 -27.50
C TRP A 113 -5.20 -2.46 -27.95
N LYS A 114 -4.67 -2.71 -29.14
CA LYS A 114 -4.34 -4.06 -29.64
C LYS A 114 -2.89 -4.40 -29.34
N LYS A 115 -2.00 -3.42 -29.42
CA LYS A 115 -0.56 -3.58 -29.19
C LYS A 115 -0.08 -2.70 -28.03
N LEU A 116 0.98 -3.12 -27.36
CA LEU A 116 1.46 -2.43 -26.16
C LEU A 116 1.93 -1.00 -26.44
N TYR A 117 2.52 -0.74 -27.61
CA TYR A 117 2.97 0.62 -27.97
C TYR A 117 1.80 1.62 -28.04
N GLU A 118 0.61 1.21 -28.49
CA GLU A 118 -0.56 2.10 -28.57
C GLU A 118 -0.99 2.57 -27.17
N LYS A 119 -0.91 1.68 -26.18
CA LYS A 119 -1.11 2.01 -24.76
C LYS A 119 -0.03 2.98 -24.28
N ILE A 120 1.23 2.72 -24.60
CA ILE A 120 2.37 3.54 -24.17
C ILE A 120 2.27 4.95 -24.77
N ASP A 121 1.98 5.08 -26.06
CA ASP A 121 1.84 6.36 -26.76
C ASP A 121 0.75 7.21 -26.10
N LYS A 122 -0.40 6.58 -25.79
CA LYS A 122 -1.50 7.25 -25.09
C LYS A 122 -1.11 7.67 -23.66
N ILE A 123 -0.36 6.84 -22.94
CA ILE A 123 0.19 7.21 -21.61
C ILE A 123 1.11 8.44 -21.73
N VAL A 124 2.00 8.44 -22.72
CA VAL A 124 2.95 9.55 -22.96
C VAL A 124 2.21 10.84 -23.32
N GLU A 125 1.17 10.76 -24.15
CA GLU A 125 0.29 11.89 -24.49
C GLU A 125 -0.34 12.52 -23.24
N ILE A 126 -0.93 11.69 -22.38
CA ILE A 126 -1.57 12.13 -21.13
C ILE A 126 -0.53 12.72 -20.16
N LYS A 127 0.63 12.07 -20.00
CA LYS A 127 1.72 12.59 -19.15
C LYS A 127 2.21 13.95 -19.66
N LYS A 128 2.33 14.15 -20.98
CA LYS A 128 2.67 15.45 -21.58
C LYS A 128 1.60 16.50 -21.31
N ALA A 129 0.32 16.17 -21.46
CA ALA A 129 -0.79 17.07 -21.17
C ALA A 129 -0.82 17.48 -19.68
N ALA A 130 -0.57 16.54 -18.77
CA ALA A 130 -0.46 16.82 -17.34
C ALA A 130 0.74 17.72 -16.99
N LYS A 131 1.90 17.49 -17.62
CA LYS A 131 3.09 18.31 -17.41
C LYS A 131 2.86 19.77 -17.80
N LYS A 132 2.08 20.03 -18.86
CA LYS A 132 1.71 21.40 -19.30
C LYS A 132 0.93 22.18 -18.24
N VAL A 133 0.19 21.50 -17.35
CA VAL A 133 -0.56 22.14 -16.25
C VAL A 133 0.17 22.04 -14.90
N GLY A 134 1.47 21.71 -14.92
CA GLY A 134 2.33 21.64 -13.75
C GLY A 134 2.17 20.37 -12.91
N ILE A 135 1.65 19.28 -13.50
CA ILE A 135 1.45 18.02 -12.81
C ILE A 135 2.36 16.94 -13.43
N ASN A 136 3.19 16.32 -12.60
CA ASN A 136 3.99 15.17 -13.00
C ASN A 136 3.24 13.89 -12.62
N LEU A 137 2.87 13.07 -13.62
CA LEU A 137 2.12 11.84 -13.41
C LEU A 137 2.99 10.62 -13.67
N ASP A 138 2.93 9.65 -12.74
CA ASP A 138 3.17 8.27 -13.11
C ASP A 138 1.84 7.57 -13.37
N LEU A 139 1.65 7.08 -14.59
CA LEU A 139 0.33 6.71 -15.10
C LEU A 139 0.35 5.28 -15.59
N GLU A 140 -0.52 4.47 -15.00
CA GLU A 140 -0.85 3.13 -15.45
C GLU A 140 -2.28 3.10 -16.00
N ILE A 141 -2.49 2.34 -17.07
CA ILE A 141 -3.81 2.12 -17.65
C ILE A 141 -4.08 0.62 -17.75
N TYR A 142 -5.15 0.15 -17.14
CA TYR A 142 -5.62 -1.22 -17.28
C TYR A 142 -7.07 -1.26 -17.74
N ASP A 143 -7.42 -2.29 -18.48
CA ASP A 143 -8.82 -2.63 -18.65
C ASP A 143 -9.35 -3.35 -17.40
N LYS A 144 -10.65 -3.25 -17.18
CA LYS A 144 -11.35 -3.85 -16.04
C LYS A 144 -10.99 -5.32 -15.81
N ARG A 145 -10.89 -6.11 -16.89
CA ARG A 145 -10.59 -7.54 -16.81
C ARG A 145 -9.18 -7.77 -16.26
N THR A 146 -8.18 -7.05 -16.80
CA THR A 146 -6.81 -7.13 -16.30
C THR A 146 -6.71 -6.73 -14.83
N VAL A 147 -7.44 -5.72 -14.35
CA VAL A 147 -7.45 -5.38 -12.91
C VAL A 147 -8.08 -6.51 -12.08
N LYS A 148 -9.23 -7.03 -12.51
CA LYS A 148 -9.96 -8.07 -11.78
C LYS A 148 -9.17 -9.38 -11.68
N GLU A 149 -8.53 -9.79 -12.76
CA GLU A 149 -7.75 -11.03 -12.84
C GLU A 149 -6.35 -10.84 -12.24
N GLY A 150 -5.67 -9.71 -12.53
CA GLY A 150 -4.29 -9.46 -12.12
C GLY A 150 -4.12 -9.00 -10.68
N TYR A 151 -5.13 -8.35 -10.07
CA TYR A 151 -5.02 -7.86 -8.68
C TYR A 151 -4.73 -8.97 -7.69
N SER A 152 -5.47 -10.08 -7.77
CA SER A 152 -5.36 -11.19 -6.82
C SER A 152 -4.00 -11.88 -6.86
N HIS A 153 -3.24 -11.74 -7.95
CA HIS A 153 -1.96 -12.40 -8.19
C HIS A 153 -0.76 -11.44 -8.17
N SER A 154 -0.98 -10.14 -7.91
CA SER A 154 0.09 -9.15 -7.90
C SER A 154 0.31 -8.57 -6.49
N PRO A 155 1.28 -9.11 -5.73
CA PRO A 155 1.71 -8.56 -4.44
C PRO A 155 1.93 -7.05 -4.45
N ALA A 156 2.58 -6.54 -5.49
CA ALA A 156 2.87 -5.13 -5.65
C ALA A 156 1.59 -4.30 -5.83
N LEU A 157 0.68 -4.75 -6.69
CA LEU A 157 -0.58 -4.05 -6.94
C LEU A 157 -1.51 -4.08 -5.72
N ILE A 158 -1.51 -5.19 -4.97
CA ILE A 158 -2.23 -5.32 -3.69
C ILE A 158 -1.78 -4.26 -2.70
N TYR A 159 -0.46 -4.07 -2.54
CA TYR A 159 0.09 -3.08 -1.63
C TYR A 159 -0.07 -1.64 -2.14
N GLN A 160 0.12 -1.41 -3.44
CA GLN A 160 -0.09 -0.10 -4.06
C GLN A 160 -1.54 0.36 -3.86
N LEU A 161 -2.51 -0.50 -4.14
CA LEU A 161 -3.93 -0.22 -4.00
C LEU A 161 -4.46 -0.52 -2.60
N LYS A 162 -3.61 -0.66 -1.58
CA LYS A 162 -4.08 -0.77 -0.19
C LYS A 162 -4.58 0.59 0.33
N ASP A 163 -3.85 1.65 0.01
CA ASP A 163 -4.14 3.05 0.39
C ASP A 163 -4.53 3.87 -0.84
N TYR A 164 -5.57 3.46 -1.55
CA TYR A 164 -6.01 4.15 -2.76
C TYR A 164 -7.11 5.18 -2.47
N LYS A 165 -7.21 6.18 -3.35
CA LYS A 165 -8.29 7.17 -3.39
C LYS A 165 -8.91 7.19 -4.78
N VAL A 166 -10.21 6.94 -4.87
CA VAL A 166 -10.94 7.06 -6.13
C VAL A 166 -11.35 8.52 -6.34
N ILE A 167 -10.92 9.13 -7.45
CA ILE A 167 -11.26 10.52 -7.79
C ILE A 167 -12.29 10.61 -8.92
N TYR A 168 -12.57 9.48 -9.58
CA TYR A 168 -13.63 9.36 -10.58
C TYR A 168 -14.12 7.92 -10.67
N GLY A 169 -15.44 7.74 -10.84
CA GLY A 169 -16.06 6.44 -11.06
C GLY A 169 -16.07 5.53 -9.83
N LYS A 170 -15.97 4.22 -10.05
CA LYS A 170 -15.94 3.19 -8.99
C LYS A 170 -14.94 2.10 -9.34
N LEU A 171 -14.12 1.70 -8.37
CA LEU A 171 -13.19 0.58 -8.50
C LEU A 171 -13.68 -0.59 -7.63
N ASN A 172 -14.06 -1.70 -8.27
CA ASN A 172 -14.44 -2.92 -7.56
C ASN A 172 -13.23 -3.87 -7.52
N LEU A 173 -12.47 -3.81 -6.43
CA LEU A 173 -11.38 -4.76 -6.18
C LEU A 173 -11.93 -6.11 -5.68
N PRO A 174 -11.34 -7.24 -6.08
CA PRO A 174 -11.66 -8.54 -5.49
C PRO A 174 -11.48 -8.53 -3.96
N GLY A 175 -12.52 -8.92 -3.21
CA GLY A 175 -12.44 -9.00 -1.74
C GLY A 175 -11.61 -10.18 -1.22
N LYS A 176 -11.22 -11.11 -2.09
CA LYS A 176 -10.36 -12.25 -1.77
C LYS A 176 -9.11 -12.20 -2.64
N ILE A 177 -7.96 -12.26 -1.98
CA ILE A 177 -6.65 -12.35 -2.61
C ILE A 177 -6.20 -13.81 -2.54
N GLU A 178 -5.75 -14.36 -3.67
CA GLU A 178 -5.22 -15.71 -3.78
C GLU A 178 -3.81 -15.64 -4.37
N LEU A 179 -2.81 -15.70 -3.49
CA LEU A 179 -1.40 -15.60 -3.87
C LEU A 179 -0.77 -16.99 -3.89
N TYR A 180 -0.20 -17.32 -5.04
CA TYR A 180 0.57 -18.55 -5.23
C TYR A 180 2.03 -18.32 -4.85
N ASN A 181 2.74 -19.40 -4.51
CA ASN A 181 4.18 -19.29 -4.22
C ASN A 181 4.96 -18.77 -5.42
N ILE A 182 4.52 -19.08 -6.64
CA ILE A 182 5.15 -18.56 -7.86
C ILE A 182 5.04 -17.03 -7.94
N ASP A 183 3.90 -16.43 -7.58
CA ASP A 183 3.70 -14.98 -7.59
C ASP A 183 4.67 -14.28 -6.63
N LEU A 184 4.87 -14.86 -5.44
CA LEU A 184 5.80 -14.36 -4.44
C LEU A 184 7.25 -14.54 -4.87
N ARG A 185 7.60 -15.70 -5.44
CA ARG A 185 8.95 -15.98 -5.96
C ARG A 185 9.32 -15.04 -7.11
N MET A 186 8.40 -14.77 -8.02
CA MET A 186 8.61 -13.81 -9.11
C MET A 186 8.90 -12.40 -8.58
N GLN A 187 8.30 -12.00 -7.45
CA GLN A 187 8.60 -10.74 -6.78
C GLN A 187 9.93 -10.74 -6.00
N LEU A 188 10.48 -11.91 -5.69
CA LEU A 188 11.82 -12.08 -5.10
C LEU A 188 12.94 -12.20 -6.14
N ASP A 189 12.61 -12.41 -7.42
CA ASP A 189 13.60 -12.71 -8.47
C ASP A 189 14.47 -11.51 -8.89
N TRP A 190 14.38 -10.41 -8.14
CA TRP A 190 15.29 -9.26 -8.21
C TRP A 190 16.66 -9.54 -7.57
N SER A 191 16.95 -10.79 -7.17
CA SER A 191 18.26 -11.19 -6.63
C SER A 191 19.42 -11.02 -7.61
N ASN A 192 19.13 -10.80 -8.90
CA ASN A 192 20.12 -10.51 -9.93
C ASN A 192 20.30 -9.00 -10.11
N LEU A 193 20.54 -8.29 -9.01
CA LEU A 193 21.06 -6.93 -9.09
C LEU A 193 22.32 -6.97 -9.96
N VAL A 194 22.39 -6.09 -10.96
CA VAL A 194 23.56 -5.97 -11.87
C VAL A 194 24.83 -5.83 -11.01
N SER A 195 25.99 -6.25 -11.51
CA SER A 195 27.28 -6.29 -10.79
C SER A 195 27.72 -4.98 -10.09
N SER A 196 27.04 -3.85 -10.32
CA SER A 196 27.13 -2.64 -9.50
C SER A 196 25.76 -1.92 -9.41
N PRO A 197 24.88 -2.34 -8.47
CA PRO A 197 23.56 -1.75 -8.38
C PRO A 197 23.61 -0.37 -7.71
N THR A 198 22.73 0.50 -8.17
CA THR A 198 22.47 1.81 -7.56
C THR A 198 21.82 1.65 -6.20
N GLY A 199 21.87 2.70 -5.37
CA GLY A 199 21.19 2.69 -4.07
C GLY A 199 19.68 2.47 -4.20
N ILE A 200 19.08 3.02 -5.27
CA ILE A 200 17.66 2.88 -5.58
C ILE A 200 17.30 1.42 -5.88
N GLU A 201 18.11 0.72 -6.65
CA GLU A 201 17.86 -0.68 -7.00
C GLU A 201 17.95 -1.58 -5.77
N ILE A 202 18.95 -1.35 -4.93
CA ILE A 202 19.10 -2.05 -3.65
C ILE A 202 17.88 -1.81 -2.75
N TYR A 203 17.45 -0.55 -2.61
CA TYR A 203 16.26 -0.20 -1.84
C TYR A 203 15.00 -0.89 -2.36
N LYS A 204 14.77 -0.90 -3.68
CA LYS A 204 13.62 -1.55 -4.30
C LYS A 204 13.63 -3.05 -4.03
N ALA A 205 14.77 -3.71 -4.18
CA ALA A 205 14.90 -5.14 -3.90
C ALA A 205 14.60 -5.45 -2.42
N LEU A 206 15.18 -4.68 -1.49
CA LEU A 206 14.93 -4.84 -0.05
C LEU A 206 13.47 -4.64 0.31
N ARG A 207 12.84 -3.59 -0.21
CA ARG A 207 11.41 -3.33 -0.05
C ARG A 207 10.57 -4.53 -0.53
N ASN A 208 10.91 -5.10 -1.68
CA ASN A 208 10.16 -6.23 -2.24
C ASN A 208 10.32 -7.50 -1.40
N VAL A 209 11.52 -7.79 -0.88
CA VAL A 209 11.73 -8.95 0.00
C VAL A 209 10.96 -8.79 1.31
N ILE A 210 11.01 -7.63 1.94
CA ILE A 210 10.24 -7.36 3.17
C ILE A 210 8.73 -7.41 2.89
N LEU A 211 8.28 -6.90 1.74
CA LEU A 211 6.89 -7.01 1.31
C LEU A 211 6.46 -8.47 1.21
N VAL A 212 7.27 -9.32 0.57
CA VAL A 212 6.98 -10.75 0.49
C VAL A 212 6.93 -11.38 1.87
N ARG A 213 7.85 -11.03 2.79
CA ARG A 213 7.82 -11.54 4.18
C ARG A 213 6.60 -11.07 4.98
N LEU A 214 6.14 -9.84 4.77
CA LEU A 214 4.90 -9.37 5.38
C LEU A 214 3.70 -10.11 4.81
N LEU A 215 3.69 -10.35 3.50
CA LEU A 215 2.72 -11.23 2.88
C LEU A 215 2.79 -12.59 3.51
N LEU A 216 3.96 -13.24 3.68
CA LEU A 216 4.12 -14.53 4.38
C LEU A 216 3.42 -14.58 5.74
N ASN A 217 3.23 -13.44 6.40
CA ASN A 217 2.53 -13.29 7.68
C ASN A 217 1.07 -12.82 7.56
N ASN A 218 0.49 -12.85 6.36
CA ASN A 218 -0.82 -12.30 5.98
C ASN A 218 -1.02 -10.82 6.34
N ILE A 219 0.06 -10.05 6.35
CA ILE A 219 0.02 -8.61 6.64
C ILE A 219 -0.01 -7.86 5.30
N VAL A 220 -1.02 -6.99 5.11
CA VAL A 220 -1.10 -6.05 3.98
C VAL A 220 -1.25 -4.65 4.55
N ASP A 221 -0.12 -4.02 4.86
CA ASP A 221 -0.05 -2.74 5.56
C ASP A 221 1.21 -1.96 5.15
N ASN A 222 1.02 -0.80 4.53
CA ASN A 222 2.11 0.06 4.07
C ASN A 222 2.87 0.73 5.23
N LYS A 223 2.23 0.96 6.38
CA LYS A 223 2.90 1.49 7.58
C LYS A 223 3.88 0.45 8.11
N LYS A 224 3.43 -0.79 8.29
CA LYS A 224 4.31 -1.90 8.72
C LYS A 224 5.46 -2.16 7.75
N LEU A 225 5.22 -2.08 6.44
CA LEU A 225 6.31 -2.19 5.45
C LEU A 225 7.39 -1.13 5.66
N ARG A 226 7.01 0.12 5.95
CA ARG A 226 7.95 1.21 6.23
C ARG A 226 8.66 1.02 7.57
N GLU A 227 7.94 0.59 8.60
CA GLU A 227 8.49 0.31 9.93
C GLU A 227 9.54 -0.79 9.85
N SER A 228 9.22 -1.95 9.25
CA SER A 228 10.17 -3.05 9.07
C SER A 228 11.41 -2.65 8.27
N LEU A 229 11.27 -1.82 7.22
CA LEU A 229 12.42 -1.27 6.50
C LEU A 229 13.33 -0.40 7.39
N ASN A 230 12.73 0.42 8.26
CA ASN A 230 13.46 1.32 9.14
C ASN A 230 14.09 0.59 10.32
N GLU A 231 13.44 -0.43 10.87
CA GLU A 231 13.94 -1.25 11.98
C GLU A 231 15.16 -2.09 11.56
N GLU A 232 15.09 -2.73 10.39
CA GLU A 232 16.14 -3.65 9.93
C GLU A 232 17.41 -2.93 9.43
N LEU A 233 17.28 -1.80 8.75
CA LEU A 233 18.40 -1.12 8.08
C LEU A 233 18.73 0.26 8.66
N GLY A 234 17.82 0.84 9.44
CA GLY A 234 17.93 2.20 9.93
C GLY A 234 17.44 3.25 8.92
N LYS A 235 16.66 4.22 9.41
CA LYS A 235 16.06 5.31 8.62
C LYS A 235 17.08 6.07 7.76
N ASN A 236 18.28 6.33 8.29
CA ASN A 236 19.32 7.08 7.59
C ASN A 236 19.84 6.33 6.35
N LEU A 237 20.10 5.02 6.49
CA LEU A 237 20.57 4.21 5.36
C LEU A 237 19.49 4.09 4.28
N ILE A 238 18.23 3.89 4.68
CA ILE A 238 17.10 3.85 3.76
C ILE A 238 16.98 5.14 2.94
N GLU A 239 17.07 6.30 3.59
CA GLU A 239 17.00 7.59 2.88
C GLU A 239 18.21 7.80 1.95
N LYS A 240 19.42 7.40 2.35
CA LYS A 240 20.59 7.45 1.46
C LYS A 240 20.45 6.52 0.26
N LEU A 241 19.88 5.33 0.44
CA LEU A 241 19.65 4.38 -0.66
C LEU A 241 18.59 4.93 -1.64
N LYS A 242 17.45 5.41 -1.12
CA LYS A 242 16.37 6.03 -1.93
C LYS A 242 16.86 7.18 -2.80
N ASN A 243 17.78 7.99 -2.29
CA ASN A 243 18.31 9.16 -2.98
C ASN A 243 19.61 8.87 -3.74
N ASN A 244 20.05 7.61 -3.79
CA ASN A 244 21.31 7.17 -4.41
C ASN A 244 22.57 7.86 -3.85
N LEU A 245 22.52 8.31 -2.59
CA LEU A 245 23.60 8.97 -1.85
C LEU A 245 24.42 8.00 -0.98
N ALA A 246 24.04 6.72 -0.94
CA ALA A 246 24.73 5.71 -0.14
C ALA A 246 26.17 5.46 -0.63
N SER A 247 27.11 5.42 0.32
CA SER A 247 28.52 5.08 0.07
C SER A 247 28.68 3.63 -0.40
N LYS A 248 29.85 3.30 -0.97
CA LYS A 248 30.18 1.91 -1.38
C LYS A 248 30.05 0.92 -0.22
N ARG A 249 30.45 1.31 1.00
CA ARG A 249 30.38 0.47 2.19
C ARG A 249 28.94 0.23 2.63
N GLU A 250 28.12 1.28 2.64
CA GLU A 250 26.68 1.21 2.95
C GLU A 250 25.93 0.34 1.92
N LYS A 251 26.23 0.49 0.63
CA LYS A 251 25.68 -0.36 -0.43
C LYS A 251 26.05 -1.83 -0.25
N ARG A 252 27.33 -2.12 0.08
CA ARG A 252 27.79 -3.49 0.35
C ARG A 252 27.08 -4.11 1.56
N PHE A 253 26.91 -3.35 2.64
CA PHE A 253 26.16 -3.81 3.81
C PHE A 253 24.71 -4.15 3.46
N ALA A 254 24.02 -3.24 2.78
CA ALA A 254 22.63 -3.44 2.36
C ALA A 254 22.46 -4.64 1.40
N LEU A 255 23.43 -4.88 0.50
CA LEU A 255 23.45 -6.04 -0.38
C LEU A 255 23.63 -7.36 0.38
N ASN A 256 24.53 -7.40 1.37
CA ASN A 256 24.72 -8.59 2.18
C ASN A 256 23.44 -8.95 2.95
N PHE A 257 22.80 -7.94 3.56
CA PHE A 257 21.53 -8.11 4.25
C PHE A 257 20.42 -8.59 3.30
N LEU A 258 20.31 -7.97 2.10
CA LEU A 258 19.38 -8.40 1.07
C LEU A 258 19.57 -9.87 0.70
N ASN A 259 20.80 -10.32 0.48
CA ASN A 259 21.12 -11.69 0.09
C ASN A 259 20.72 -12.69 1.18
N GLU A 260 21.05 -12.40 2.44
CA GLU A 260 20.67 -13.23 3.59
C GLU A 260 19.14 -13.33 3.73
N LEU A 261 18.45 -12.19 3.68
CA LEU A 261 17.00 -12.14 3.83
C LEU A 261 16.28 -12.83 2.67
N SER A 262 16.79 -12.68 1.45
CA SER A 262 16.26 -13.35 0.25
C SER A 262 16.43 -14.87 0.36
N GLY A 263 17.58 -15.35 0.85
CA GLY A 263 17.83 -16.76 1.09
C GLY A 263 16.82 -17.37 2.04
N LYS A 264 16.66 -16.78 3.23
CA LYS A 264 15.67 -17.20 4.23
C LYS A 264 14.25 -17.22 3.66
N THR A 265 13.86 -16.17 2.96
CA THR A 265 12.51 -16.05 2.38
C THR A 265 12.25 -17.10 1.29
N ARG A 266 13.25 -17.46 0.49
CA ARG A 266 13.13 -18.55 -0.50
C ARG A 266 12.94 -19.91 0.15
N GLU A 267 13.58 -20.18 1.28
CA GLU A 267 13.40 -21.43 2.02
C GLU A 267 11.99 -21.57 2.59
N GLU A 268 11.42 -20.47 3.11
CA GLU A 268 10.04 -20.41 3.62
C GLU A 268 8.98 -20.63 2.51
N LEU A 269 9.31 -20.32 1.26
CA LEU A 269 8.41 -20.44 0.10
C LEU A 269 8.36 -21.85 -0.54
N LYS A 270 8.83 -22.92 0.13
CA LYS A 270 8.78 -24.30 -0.40
C LYS A 270 7.35 -24.87 -0.37
N GLY A 271 6.70 -24.96 -1.54
CA GLY A 271 5.34 -25.51 -1.75
C GLY A 271 4.65 -24.91 -3.00
N GLU A 272 3.37 -25.20 -3.28
CA GLU A 272 2.65 -24.69 -4.46
C GLU A 272 1.71 -23.50 -4.20
N LEU A 273 0.88 -23.54 -3.15
CA LEU A 273 -0.07 -22.48 -2.79
C LEU A 273 0.25 -21.93 -1.40
N TRP A 274 0.39 -20.60 -1.27
CA TRP A 274 0.82 -20.01 0.00
C TRP A 274 -0.29 -19.35 0.81
N ALA A 275 -1.17 -18.50 0.25
CA ALA A 275 -2.28 -18.00 1.06
C ALA A 275 -3.54 -17.56 0.33
N ARG A 276 -4.64 -17.61 1.09
CA ARG A 276 -5.94 -17.01 0.81
C ARG A 276 -6.19 -15.91 1.83
N ILE A 277 -6.02 -14.66 1.43
CA ILE A 277 -6.27 -13.49 2.29
C ILE A 277 -7.69 -12.97 2.01
N LYS A 278 -8.52 -12.85 3.06
CA LYS A 278 -9.82 -12.16 2.98
C LYS A 278 -9.63 -10.71 3.44
N GLN A 279 -9.94 -9.75 2.58
CA GLN A 279 -10.00 -8.33 2.96
C GLN A 279 -11.25 -8.05 3.77
#